data_AF-A0A1N7M2R5-F1
#
_entry.id   AF-A0A1N7M2R5-F1
#
_cell.length_a   1.000
_cell.length_b   1.000
_cell.length_c   1.000
_cell.angle_alpha   90.00
_cell.angle_beta   90.00
_cell.angle_gamma   90.00
#
_symmetry.space_group_name_H-M   'P 1'
#
loop_
_entity.id
_entity.type
_entity.pdbx_description
1 polymer ?
#
loop_
_entity_poly.entity_id
_entity_poly.type
_entity_poly.pdbx_seq_one_letter_code
_entity_poly.pdbx_strand_id
1 'polypeptide(L)'
;MIGHSLGGLALPFQPDLHRVDRAILVAAGPVHLREHPWPLRAGIAAMWHLHGPVLNATLGYFPGRRFLLGADVPGPAFRQWRRWCTRPGSCLADPDMPPLQSEALTCPVTLVSFTDDGMVPSTAVWRLGAWMPKAAVTRRLIAPADHGVTSIGHIAAFANRNRAVWPALVA
;
A
#
# COMPACT_ATOMS: atom_id res chain seq x y z
N MET A 1 -5.43 12.91 -8.55
CA MET A 1 -5.08 12.46 -7.18
C MET A 1 -3.87 11.55 -7.23
N ILE A 2 -2.99 11.61 -6.23
CA ILE A 2 -1.88 10.66 -6.04
C ILE A 2 -2.02 10.05 -4.65
N GLY A 3 -1.98 8.73 -4.53
CA GLY A 3 -2.07 8.00 -3.27
C GLY A 3 -0.91 7.01 -3.12
N HIS A 4 -0.27 6.98 -1.95
CA HIS A 4 0.83 6.07 -1.65
C HIS A 4 0.39 5.00 -0.65
N SER A 5 0.85 3.76 -0.84
CA SER A 5 0.67 2.67 0.12
C SER A 5 -0.79 2.54 0.58
N LEU A 6 -1.06 2.65 1.88
CA LEU A 6 -2.41 2.59 2.43
C LEU A 6 -3.34 3.69 1.89
N GLY A 7 -2.82 4.90 1.63
CA GLY A 7 -3.60 6.00 1.05
C GLY A 7 -4.06 5.70 -0.38
N GLY A 8 -3.27 4.94 -1.16
CA GLY A 8 -3.70 4.45 -2.46
C GLY A 8 -4.66 3.25 -2.36
N LEU A 9 -4.42 2.34 -1.42
CA LEU A 9 -5.28 1.18 -1.15
C LEU A 9 -6.70 1.60 -0.74
N ALA A 10 -6.82 2.75 -0.06
CA ALA A 10 -8.09 3.28 0.42
C ALA A 10 -8.95 3.94 -0.68
N LEU A 11 -8.38 4.26 -1.85
CA LEU A 11 -9.11 4.98 -2.91
C LEU A 11 -10.41 4.28 -3.34
N PRO A 12 -10.44 2.95 -3.61
CA PRO A 12 -11.65 2.27 -4.07
C PRO A 12 -12.84 2.32 -3.09
N PHE A 13 -12.62 2.74 -1.85
CA PHE A 13 -13.62 2.84 -0.80
C PHE A 13 -14.14 4.27 -0.58
N GLN A 14 -13.56 5.29 -1.22
CA GLN A 14 -13.93 6.67 -0.98
C GLN A 14 -15.25 7.04 -1.68
N PRO A 15 -16.06 7.92 -1.10
CA PRO A 15 -17.20 8.51 -1.80
C PRO A 15 -16.75 9.46 -2.92
N ASP A 16 -17.68 9.88 -3.76
CA ASP A 16 -17.48 10.92 -4.78
C ASP A 16 -16.33 10.69 -5.78
N LEU A 17 -15.99 9.44 -6.06
CA LEU A 17 -14.91 9.09 -7.00
C LEU A 17 -15.13 9.62 -8.43
N HIS A 18 -16.38 9.95 -8.80
CA HIS A 18 -16.71 10.60 -10.06
C HIS A 18 -16.09 12.00 -10.22
N ARG A 19 -15.62 12.62 -9.11
CA ARG A 19 -14.94 13.92 -9.10
C ARG A 19 -13.43 13.82 -9.36
N VAL A 20 -12.89 12.61 -9.50
CA VAL A 20 -11.46 12.39 -9.71
C VAL A 20 -11.19 12.29 -11.20
N ASP A 21 -10.44 13.23 -11.77
CA ASP A 21 -10.13 13.24 -13.21
C ASP A 21 -9.01 12.25 -13.61
N ARG A 22 -8.14 11.91 -12.66
CA ARG A 22 -7.02 10.95 -12.83
C ARG A 22 -6.52 10.49 -11.46
N ALA A 23 -6.18 9.21 -11.33
CA ALA A 23 -5.54 8.68 -10.12
C ALA A 23 -4.18 8.02 -10.43
N ILE A 24 -3.20 8.23 -9.54
CA ILE A 24 -1.91 7.53 -9.57
C ILE A 24 -1.71 6.88 -8.20
N LEU A 25 -1.63 5.55 -8.17
CA LEU A 25 -1.51 4.76 -6.95
C LEU A 25 -0.11 4.16 -6.89
N VAL A 26 0.71 4.65 -5.97
CA VAL A 26 2.13 4.33 -5.86
C VAL A 26 2.36 3.34 -4.72
N ALA A 27 2.95 2.19 -5.04
CA ALA A 27 3.25 1.13 -4.06
C ALA A 27 2.04 0.74 -3.20
N ALA A 28 0.84 0.73 -3.80
CA ALA A 28 -0.42 0.52 -3.10
C ALA A 28 -1.03 -0.82 -3.53
N GLY A 29 -1.41 -1.65 -2.56
CA GLY A 29 -2.06 -2.91 -2.85
C GLY A 29 -2.40 -3.73 -1.60
N PRO A 30 -3.36 -4.66 -1.71
CA PRO A 30 -3.77 -5.55 -0.61
C PRO A 30 -2.76 -6.67 -0.36
N VAL A 31 -1.62 -6.32 0.22
CA VAL A 31 -0.54 -7.28 0.48
C VAL A 31 -0.88 -8.20 1.66
N HIS A 32 -0.68 -9.49 1.45
CA HIS A 32 -0.74 -10.52 2.48
C HIS A 32 0.68 -10.91 2.93
N LEU A 33 0.84 -11.30 4.20
CA LEU A 33 2.11 -11.70 4.80
C LEU A 33 2.90 -12.68 3.93
N ARG A 34 2.21 -13.65 3.31
CA ARG A 34 2.83 -14.70 2.47
C ARG A 34 3.49 -14.18 1.19
N GLU A 35 3.07 -13.01 0.70
CA GLU A 35 3.55 -12.43 -0.56
C GLU A 35 4.91 -11.72 -0.42
N HIS A 36 5.36 -11.44 0.81
CA HIS A 36 6.66 -10.82 1.03
C HIS A 36 7.80 -11.78 0.67
N PRO A 37 8.90 -11.28 0.09
CA PRO A 37 10.07 -12.10 -0.21
C PRO A 37 10.79 -12.54 1.07
N TRP A 38 11.50 -13.66 1.02
CA TRP A 38 12.50 -13.98 2.05
C TRP A 38 13.75 -13.11 1.86
N PRO A 39 14.40 -12.67 2.95
CA PRO A 39 14.10 -12.95 4.36
C PRO A 39 13.12 -11.96 5.03
N LEU A 40 12.74 -10.88 4.34
CA LEU A 40 11.84 -9.84 4.86
C LEU A 40 10.56 -10.40 5.48
N ARG A 41 9.99 -11.44 4.86
CA ARG A 41 8.79 -12.14 5.36
C ARG A 41 8.90 -12.60 6.80
N ALA A 42 10.06 -13.08 7.27
CA ALA A 42 10.22 -13.50 8.66
C ALA A 42 10.12 -12.33 9.63
N GLY A 43 10.73 -11.20 9.31
CA GLY A 43 10.63 -9.99 10.12
C GLY A 43 9.20 -9.46 10.20
N ILE A 44 8.49 -9.47 9.07
CA ILE A 44 7.08 -9.05 9.01
C ILE A 44 6.18 -10.04 9.76
N ALA A 45 6.45 -11.35 9.68
CA ALA A 45 5.75 -12.35 10.47
C ALA A 45 5.96 -12.13 11.98
N ALA A 46 7.20 -11.89 12.41
CA ALA A 46 7.51 -11.57 13.81
C ALA A 46 6.80 -10.28 14.25
N MET A 47 6.73 -9.25 13.40
CA MET A 47 5.99 -8.02 13.69
C MET A 47 4.48 -8.29 13.88
N TRP A 48 3.85 -9.05 12.97
CA TRP A 48 2.41 -9.31 13.05
C TRP A 48 2.00 -10.31 14.14
N HIS A 49 2.85 -11.28 14.46
CA HIS A 49 2.49 -12.39 15.34
C HIS A 49 3.12 -12.30 16.74
N LEU A 50 4.16 -11.49 16.93
CA LEU A 50 4.86 -11.38 18.21
C LEU A 50 4.96 -9.92 18.68
N HIS A 51 5.82 -9.11 18.05
CA HIS A 51 6.14 -7.77 18.57
C HIS A 51 4.93 -6.83 18.59
N GLY A 52 4.19 -6.76 17.48
CA GLY A 52 3.05 -5.87 17.36
C GLY A 52 1.92 -6.17 18.35
N PRO A 53 1.43 -7.44 18.46
CA PRO A 53 0.45 -7.80 19.47
C PRO A 53 0.89 -7.54 20.91
N VAL A 54 2.15 -7.85 21.26
CA VAL A 54 2.70 -7.60 22.60
C VAL A 54 2.73 -6.11 22.90
N LEU A 55 3.30 -5.29 22.01
CA LEU A 55 3.35 -3.83 22.18
C LEU A 55 1.96 -3.21 22.25
N ASN A 56 1.04 -3.66 21.40
CA ASN A 56 -0.33 -3.19 21.42
C ASN A 56 -1.05 -3.55 22.73
N ALA A 57 -0.79 -4.72 23.30
CA ALA A 57 -1.39 -5.14 24.57
C ALA A 57 -0.82 -4.39 25.77
N THR A 58 0.47 -4.07 25.77
CA THR A 58 1.13 -3.38 26.90
C THR A 58 1.00 -1.86 26.84
N LEU A 59 1.01 -1.26 25.65
CA LEU A 59 0.96 0.19 25.46
C LEU A 59 -0.44 0.71 25.08
N GLY A 60 -1.33 -0.16 24.60
CA GLY A 60 -2.63 0.23 24.03
C GLY A 60 -2.58 0.76 22.59
N TYR A 61 -1.38 0.85 22.01
CA TYR A 61 -1.12 1.30 20.64
C TYR A 61 0.12 0.61 20.06
N PHE A 62 0.30 0.68 18.74
CA PHE A 62 1.53 0.24 18.09
C PHE A 62 2.45 1.45 17.84
N PRO A 63 3.69 1.45 18.34
CA PRO A 63 4.57 2.63 18.29
C PRO A 63 5.24 2.79 16.91
N GLY A 64 4.44 3.08 15.89
CA GLY A 64 4.86 3.20 14.49
C GLY A 64 6.01 4.19 14.27
N ARG A 65 6.12 5.24 15.09
CA ARG A 65 7.25 6.18 15.06
C ARG A 65 8.60 5.50 15.31
N ARG A 66 8.63 4.55 16.25
CA ARG A 66 9.84 3.79 16.60
C ARG A 66 10.21 2.76 15.56
N PHE A 67 9.25 2.34 14.73
CA PHE A 67 9.44 1.35 13.66
C PHE A 67 9.55 1.97 12.26
N LEU A 68 9.68 3.30 12.15
CA LEU A 68 9.75 4.04 10.88
C LEU A 68 8.54 3.79 9.96
N LEU A 69 7.39 3.43 10.54
CA LEU A 69 6.12 3.23 9.85
C LEU A 69 5.24 4.50 9.86
N GLY A 70 5.81 5.64 10.25
CA GLY A 70 5.11 6.92 10.35
C GLY A 70 4.63 7.22 11.75
N ALA A 71 3.34 7.52 11.91
CA ALA A 71 2.75 7.85 13.21
C ALA A 71 2.49 6.61 14.07
N ASP A 72 2.27 6.83 15.36
CA ASP A 72 1.79 5.77 16.25
C ASP A 72 0.38 5.37 15.84
N VAL A 73 0.12 4.06 15.84
CA VAL A 73 -1.14 3.51 15.33
C VAL A 73 -2.04 3.15 16.52
N PRO A 74 -3.24 3.73 16.63
CA PRO A 74 -4.19 3.39 17.69
C PRO A 74 -4.45 1.89 17.72
N GLY A 75 -4.58 1.31 18.91
CA GLY A 75 -4.64 -0.14 19.04
C GLY A 75 -5.75 -0.86 18.24
N PRO A 76 -6.99 -0.33 18.17
CA PRO A 76 -8.02 -0.87 17.29
C PRO A 76 -7.61 -0.86 15.82
N ALA A 77 -7.02 0.24 15.34
CA ALA A 77 -6.54 0.37 13.97
C ALA A 77 -5.39 -0.61 13.68
N PHE A 78 -4.46 -0.81 14.62
CA PHE A 78 -3.40 -1.82 14.47
C PHE A 78 -3.98 -3.23 14.36
N ARG A 79 -4.96 -3.59 15.22
CA ARG A 79 -5.61 -4.90 15.16
C ARG A 79 -6.34 -5.11 13.83
N GLN A 80 -7.01 -4.09 13.33
CA GLN A 80 -7.68 -4.11 12.03
C GLN A 80 -6.68 -4.28 10.88
N TRP A 81 -5.64 -3.44 10.84
CA TRP A 81 -4.59 -3.52 9.83
C TRP A 81 -3.89 -4.88 9.82
N ARG A 82 -3.59 -5.44 11.01
CA ARG A 82 -3.06 -6.80 11.13
C ARG A 82 -3.96 -7.84 10.47
N ARG A 83 -5.29 -7.76 10.64
CA ARG A 83 -6.23 -8.70 9.97
C ARG A 83 -6.09 -8.60 8.46
N TRP A 84 -6.03 -7.38 7.91
CA TRP A 84 -5.90 -7.16 6.47
C TRP A 84 -4.64 -7.78 5.88
N CYS A 85 -3.54 -7.79 6.64
CA CYS A 85 -2.27 -8.35 6.18
C CYS A 85 -2.08 -9.84 6.47
N THR A 86 -2.90 -10.46 7.33
CA THR A 86 -2.66 -11.85 7.80
C THR A 86 -3.81 -12.82 7.55
N ARG A 87 -4.98 -12.33 7.11
CA ARG A 87 -6.15 -13.16 6.81
C ARG A 87 -6.45 -13.20 5.30
N PRO A 88 -7.04 -14.29 4.80
CA PRO A 88 -7.57 -14.32 3.43
C PRO A 88 -8.57 -13.20 3.18
N GLY A 89 -8.62 -12.70 1.94
CA GLY A 89 -9.53 -11.62 1.54
C GLY A 89 -9.08 -10.20 1.92
N SER A 90 -8.04 -10.06 2.76
CA SER A 90 -7.51 -8.76 3.18
C SER A 90 -8.60 -7.81 3.71
N CYS A 91 -8.52 -6.51 3.41
CA CYS A 91 -9.53 -5.54 3.85
C CYS A 91 -10.89 -5.72 3.18
N LEU A 92 -11.01 -6.44 2.04
CA LEU A 92 -12.32 -6.75 1.45
C LEU A 92 -13.13 -7.74 2.28
N ALA A 93 -12.48 -8.56 3.10
CA ALA A 93 -13.14 -9.49 4.01
C ALA A 93 -13.35 -8.89 5.41
N ASP A 94 -13.02 -7.62 5.62
CA ASP A 94 -13.23 -6.96 6.91
C ASP A 94 -14.65 -6.37 6.97
N PRO A 95 -15.51 -6.83 7.88
CA PRO A 95 -16.88 -6.32 8.01
C PRO A 95 -16.93 -4.85 8.47
N ASP A 96 -15.85 -4.33 9.06
CA ASP A 96 -15.75 -2.94 9.48
C ASP A 96 -15.41 -2.00 8.31
N MET A 97 -15.11 -2.54 7.11
CA MET A 97 -14.82 -1.73 5.93
C MET A 97 -16.11 -1.35 5.18
N PRO A 98 -16.21 -0.12 4.65
CA PRO A 98 -17.29 0.24 3.75
C PRO A 98 -17.24 -0.61 2.47
N PRO A 99 -18.37 -0.78 1.76
CA PRO A 99 -18.36 -1.43 0.46
C PRO A 99 -17.54 -0.61 -0.54
N LEU A 100 -16.97 -1.28 -1.53
CA LEU A 100 -16.29 -0.63 -2.64
C LEU A 100 -17.23 0.38 -3.33
N GLN A 101 -16.72 1.58 -3.58
CA GLN A 101 -17.38 2.68 -4.30
C GLN A 101 -16.80 2.86 -5.71
N SER A 102 -15.80 2.04 -6.06
CA SER A 102 -14.96 2.15 -7.26
C SER A 102 -15.69 1.98 -8.59
N GLU A 103 -16.95 1.57 -8.59
CA GLU A 103 -17.80 1.66 -9.78
C GLU A 103 -18.00 3.10 -10.27
N ALA A 104 -17.91 4.09 -9.38
CA ALA A 104 -17.98 5.50 -9.75
C ALA A 104 -16.65 6.04 -10.29
N LEU A 105 -15.56 5.27 -10.21
CA LEU A 105 -14.24 5.65 -10.70
C LEU A 105 -14.08 5.22 -12.16
N THR A 106 -14.34 6.14 -13.08
CA THR A 106 -14.22 5.90 -14.54
C THR A 106 -12.99 6.56 -15.16
N CYS A 107 -12.21 7.29 -14.36
CA CYS A 107 -11.03 8.01 -14.84
C CYS A 107 -9.84 7.06 -15.13
N PRO A 108 -8.80 7.55 -15.83
CA PRO A 108 -7.53 6.83 -15.93
C PRO A 108 -6.91 6.61 -14.54
N VAL A 109 -6.43 5.39 -14.31
CA VAL A 109 -5.74 5.00 -13.08
C VAL A 109 -4.38 4.40 -13.42
N THR A 110 -3.30 4.99 -12.91
CA THR A 110 -1.95 4.44 -13.05
C THR A 110 -1.55 3.75 -11.76
N LEU A 111 -1.32 2.44 -11.80
CA LEU A 111 -0.72 1.68 -10.72
C LEU A 111 0.79 1.68 -10.92
N VAL A 112 1.52 2.15 -9.91
CA VAL A 112 2.99 2.22 -9.93
C VAL A 112 3.56 1.26 -8.89
N SER A 113 4.47 0.40 -9.32
CA SER A 113 5.24 -0.51 -8.46
C SER A 113 6.73 -0.29 -8.69
N PHE A 114 7.55 -0.62 -7.70
CA PHE A 114 9.02 -0.61 -7.83
C PHE A 114 9.57 -2.02 -7.79
N THR A 115 10.66 -2.28 -8.52
CA THR A 115 11.30 -3.61 -8.53
C THR A 115 11.98 -3.96 -7.21
N ASP A 116 12.34 -2.95 -6.41
CA ASP A 116 12.99 -3.10 -5.10
C ASP A 116 12.02 -2.89 -3.92
N ASP A 117 10.70 -2.85 -4.17
CA ASP A 117 9.68 -2.82 -3.11
C ASP A 117 9.32 -4.25 -2.65
N GLY A 118 9.95 -4.69 -1.55
CA GLY A 118 9.60 -5.94 -0.89
C GLY A 118 8.39 -5.86 0.05
N MET A 119 7.91 -4.67 0.39
CA MET A 119 6.78 -4.46 1.32
C MET A 119 5.44 -4.58 0.62
N VAL A 120 5.31 -4.02 -0.59
CA VAL A 120 4.13 -4.19 -1.44
C VAL A 120 4.62 -4.67 -2.81
N PRO A 121 4.84 -5.98 -2.97
CA PRO A 121 5.29 -6.55 -4.23
C PRO A 121 4.34 -6.20 -5.38
N SER A 122 4.88 -6.15 -6.60
CA SER A 122 4.13 -5.74 -7.80
C SER A 122 2.85 -6.56 -8.01
N THR A 123 2.84 -7.85 -7.66
CA THR A 123 1.64 -8.70 -7.71
C THR A 123 0.49 -8.17 -6.83
N ALA A 124 0.80 -7.66 -5.64
CA ALA A 124 -0.18 -7.04 -4.75
C ALA A 124 -0.66 -5.70 -5.33
N VAL A 125 0.24 -4.90 -5.92
CA VAL A 125 -0.12 -3.66 -6.62
C VAL A 125 -1.09 -3.95 -7.78
N TRP A 126 -0.78 -4.92 -8.63
CA TRP A 126 -1.62 -5.27 -9.78
C TRP A 126 -3.00 -5.79 -9.39
N ARG A 127 -3.11 -6.50 -8.26
CA ARG A 127 -4.39 -6.97 -7.72
C ARG A 127 -5.32 -5.82 -7.34
N LEU A 128 -4.79 -4.66 -6.95
CA LEU A 128 -5.62 -3.48 -6.65
C LEU A 128 -6.41 -3.01 -7.88
N GLY A 129 -5.86 -3.18 -9.09
CA GLY A 129 -6.55 -2.83 -10.33
C GLY A 129 -7.88 -3.56 -10.53
N ALA A 130 -7.99 -4.80 -10.05
CA ALA A 130 -9.23 -5.57 -10.12
C ALA A 130 -10.36 -4.98 -9.26
N TRP A 131 -10.03 -4.08 -8.32
CA TRP A 131 -11.03 -3.42 -7.47
C TRP A 131 -11.65 -2.21 -8.16
N MET A 132 -11.21 -1.82 -9.35
CA MET A 132 -11.68 -0.63 -10.07
C MET A 132 -12.11 -1.00 -11.51
N PRO A 133 -13.19 -1.76 -11.67
CA PRO A 133 -13.51 -2.42 -12.94
C PRO A 133 -13.91 -1.47 -14.08
N LYS A 134 -14.36 -0.25 -13.77
CA LYS A 134 -14.72 0.77 -14.77
C LYS A 134 -13.61 1.78 -15.07
N ALA A 135 -12.47 1.68 -14.38
CA ALA A 135 -11.32 2.55 -14.60
C ALA A 135 -10.43 2.01 -15.72
N ALA A 136 -9.84 2.91 -16.52
CA ALA A 136 -8.78 2.55 -17.45
C ALA A 136 -7.46 2.38 -16.68
N VAL A 137 -7.17 1.15 -16.23
CA VAL A 137 -6.01 0.85 -15.38
C VAL A 137 -4.76 0.59 -16.23
N THR A 138 -3.72 1.40 -16.01
CA THR A 138 -2.37 1.18 -16.55
C THR A 138 -1.42 0.74 -15.45
N ARG A 139 -0.47 -0.12 -15.79
CA ARG A 139 0.53 -0.67 -14.87
C ARG A 139 1.91 -0.14 -15.25
N ARG A 140 2.64 0.40 -14.27
CA ARG A 140 4.03 0.84 -14.46
C ARG A 140 4.93 0.24 -13.39
N LEU A 141 5.86 -0.61 -13.82
CA LEU A 141 6.93 -1.12 -12.98
C LEU A 141 8.17 -0.27 -13.23
N ILE A 142 8.74 0.29 -12.17
CA ILE A 142 9.91 1.17 -12.23
C ILE A 142 11.10 0.47 -11.57
N ALA A 143 12.21 0.39 -12.28
CA ALA A 143 13.48 -0.04 -11.69
C ALA A 143 14.31 1.18 -11.27
N PRO A 144 14.93 1.18 -10.07
CA PRO A 144 15.84 2.24 -9.64
C PRO A 144 16.94 2.56 -10.67
N ALA A 145 17.48 1.52 -11.31
CA ALA A 145 18.55 1.62 -12.30
C ALA A 145 18.17 2.46 -13.53
N ASP A 146 16.91 2.42 -13.96
CA ASP A 146 16.43 3.18 -15.13
C ASP A 146 16.45 4.71 -14.89
N HIS A 147 16.56 5.12 -13.63
CA HIS A 147 16.57 6.52 -13.20
C HIS A 147 17.87 6.94 -12.53
N GLY A 148 18.91 6.09 -12.58
CA GLY A 148 20.22 6.38 -11.99
C GLY A 148 20.20 6.50 -10.46
N VAL A 149 19.23 5.88 -9.78
CA VAL A 149 19.14 5.87 -8.31
C VAL A 149 19.44 4.48 -7.76
N THR A 150 20.08 4.42 -6.59
CA THR A 150 20.49 3.14 -5.99
C THR A 150 19.30 2.33 -5.47
N SER A 151 18.34 2.99 -4.83
CA SER A 151 17.13 2.33 -4.32
C SER A 151 15.97 3.31 -4.13
N ILE A 152 14.77 2.82 -4.42
CA ILE A 152 13.51 3.49 -4.17
C ILE A 152 12.84 2.88 -2.95
N GLY A 153 12.66 1.55 -2.97
CA GLY A 153 11.95 0.80 -1.94
C GLY A 153 10.51 1.27 -1.75
N HIS A 154 9.89 0.87 -0.63
CA HIS A 154 8.48 1.15 -0.38
C HIS A 154 8.16 2.62 -0.06
N ILE A 155 8.96 3.24 0.81
CA ILE A 155 8.62 4.55 1.42
C ILE A 155 9.18 5.73 0.63
N ALA A 156 10.34 5.57 -0.01
CA ALA A 156 11.14 6.72 -0.44
C ALA A 156 10.87 7.19 -1.87
N ALA A 157 9.75 6.79 -2.49
CA ALA A 157 9.36 7.24 -3.82
C ALA A 157 9.33 8.77 -3.93
N PHE A 158 8.84 9.46 -2.89
CA PHE A 158 8.75 10.93 -2.82
C PHE A 158 9.91 11.59 -2.05
N ALA A 159 10.96 10.85 -1.68
CA ALA A 159 12.12 11.44 -1.04
C ALA A 159 12.95 12.23 -2.06
N ASN A 160 13.56 13.35 -1.64
CA ASN A 160 14.39 14.19 -2.51
C ASN A 160 15.51 13.44 -3.25
N ARG A 161 16.07 12.39 -2.64
CA ARG A 161 17.10 11.54 -3.27
C ARG A 161 16.59 10.77 -4.50
N ASN A 162 15.28 10.56 -4.60
CA ASN A 162 14.62 9.84 -5.68
C ASN A 162 13.85 10.76 -6.63
N ARG A 163 14.15 12.07 -6.65
CA ARG A 163 13.50 13.05 -7.53
C ARG A 163 13.55 12.68 -9.02
N ALA A 164 14.59 11.96 -9.45
CA ALA A 164 14.75 11.49 -10.83
C ALA A 164 13.64 10.53 -11.28
N VAL A 165 12.96 9.88 -10.31
CA VAL A 165 11.85 8.95 -10.57
C VAL A 165 10.51 9.69 -10.74
N TRP A 166 10.35 10.90 -10.19
CA TRP A 166 9.06 11.60 -10.15
C TRP A 166 8.43 11.83 -11.54
N PRO A 167 9.17 12.20 -12.59
CA PRO A 167 8.60 12.30 -13.94
C PRO A 167 7.94 10.99 -14.40
N ALA A 168 8.53 9.84 -14.06
CA ALA A 168 7.97 8.53 -14.41
C ALA A 168 6.73 8.15 -13.56
N LEU A 169 6.57 8.75 -12.37
CA LEU A 169 5.37 8.56 -11.56
C LEU A 169 4.14 9.26 -12.18
N VAL A 170 4.35 10.43 -12.80
CA VAL A 170 3.25 11.31 -13.26
C VAL A 170 3.02 11.31 -14.77
N ALA A 171 3.94 10.75 -15.55
CA ALA A 171 3.77 10.55 -16.99
C ALA A 171 2.55 9.67 -17.27
#